data_AF-A0A090XES5-F1
#
_entry.id   AF-A0A090XES5-F1
#
_cell.length_a   1.000
_cell.length_b   1.000
_cell.length_c   1.000
_cell.angle_alpha   90.00
_cell.angle_beta   90.00
_cell.angle_gamma   90.00
#
_symmetry.space_group_name_H-M   'P 1'
#
loop_
_entity.id
_entity.type
_entity.pdbx_description
1 polymer ?
#
loop_
_entity_poly.entity_id
_entity_poly.type
_entity_poly.pdbx_seq_one_letter_code
_entity_poly.pdbx_strand_id
1 'polypeptide(L)'
;MLRIFSAVTVCTILATQMPSKALSSTATLGQRLFQFLQALQVGDVLYTTKASYPQRQSRVDCVMRTKTVSDNTVARLCMQTNINSRRLPPFPMKLSYRRTSNGDVVTEGLSSGPRNTLTIHYVDQTCVVYSVKELKPLTSSKKACGIWSLKSC
;
A
#
# COMPACT_ATOMS: atom_id res chain seq x y z
N MET A 1 -19.08 16.83 -28.41
CA MET A 1 -18.03 15.80 -28.19
C MET A 1 -16.69 16.51 -28.06
N LEU A 2 -16.11 16.66 -26.85
CA LEU A 2 -14.69 17.03 -26.60
C LEU A 2 -14.49 17.30 -25.09
N ARG A 3 -14.57 16.27 -24.25
CA ARG A 3 -14.16 16.36 -22.82
C ARG A 3 -13.45 15.11 -22.27
N ILE A 4 -13.37 14.03 -23.05
CA ILE A 4 -12.75 12.77 -22.61
C ILE A 4 -11.25 12.73 -22.95
N PHE A 5 -10.81 13.55 -23.91
CA PHE A 5 -9.43 13.52 -24.40
C PHE A 5 -8.42 14.25 -23.51
N SER A 6 -8.83 15.08 -22.54
CA SER A 6 -7.85 15.79 -21.67
C SER A 6 -7.42 15.00 -20.44
N ALA A 7 -8.18 13.96 -20.03
CA ALA A 7 -7.81 13.14 -18.88
C ALA A 7 -6.70 12.12 -19.22
N VAL A 8 -6.65 11.66 -20.47
CA VAL A 8 -5.65 10.67 -20.92
C VAL A 8 -4.27 11.32 -21.09
N THR A 9 -4.22 12.60 -21.50
CA THR A 9 -2.96 13.32 -21.77
C THR A 9 -2.21 13.72 -20.49
N VAL A 10 -2.91 13.95 -19.38
CA VAL A 10 -2.24 14.32 -18.11
C VAL A 10 -1.51 13.12 -17.50
N CYS A 11 -2.03 11.89 -17.67
CA CYS A 11 -1.35 10.68 -17.20
C CYS A 11 -0.11 10.32 -18.04
N THR A 12 -0.10 10.62 -19.35
CA THR A 12 1.06 10.34 -20.21
C THR A 12 2.19 11.34 -20.02
N ILE A 13 1.90 12.62 -19.79
CA ILE A 13 2.96 13.63 -19.58
C ILE A 13 3.63 13.44 -18.21
N LEU A 14 2.88 13.07 -17.16
CA LEU A 14 3.46 12.84 -15.82
C LEU A 14 4.39 11.60 -15.77
N ALA A 15 4.23 10.64 -16.67
CA ALA A 15 5.09 9.44 -16.75
C ALA A 15 6.49 9.73 -17.30
N THR A 16 6.67 10.85 -18.03
CA THR A 16 7.96 11.18 -18.68
C THR A 16 8.94 11.95 -17.80
N GLN A 17 8.54 12.43 -16.62
CA GLN A 17 9.37 13.30 -15.78
C GLN A 17 9.65 12.75 -14.36
N MET A 18 9.21 11.53 -14.02
CA MET A 18 9.54 10.94 -12.73
C MET A 18 10.81 10.09 -12.83
N PRO A 19 11.84 10.36 -12.00
CA PRO A 19 13.05 9.57 -11.96
C PRO A 19 12.69 8.13 -11.66
N SER A 20 12.90 7.26 -12.65
CA SER A 20 12.41 5.91 -12.57
C SER A 20 13.22 5.11 -11.55
N LYS A 21 12.67 4.84 -10.36
CA LYS A 21 13.23 3.77 -9.51
C LYS A 21 13.01 2.47 -10.28
N ALA A 22 14.09 1.92 -10.83
CA ALA A 22 14.04 0.77 -11.73
C ALA A 22 13.42 -0.45 -11.03
N LEU A 23 12.12 -0.66 -11.23
CA LEU A 23 11.46 -1.92 -10.92
C LEU A 23 11.80 -2.90 -12.04
N SER A 24 12.42 -4.03 -11.70
CA SER A 24 12.85 -5.03 -12.68
C SER A 24 11.67 -5.56 -13.51
N SER A 25 11.79 -5.53 -14.84
CA SER A 25 10.74 -5.97 -15.76
C SER A 25 10.43 -7.47 -15.68
N THR A 26 11.34 -8.29 -15.16
CA THR A 26 11.20 -9.76 -15.00
C THR A 26 10.76 -10.21 -13.61
N ALA A 27 10.66 -9.29 -12.64
CA ALA A 27 10.29 -9.61 -11.26
C ALA A 27 8.77 -9.84 -11.09
N THR A 28 8.39 -10.80 -10.25
CA THR A 28 6.98 -10.98 -9.82
C THR A 28 6.47 -9.76 -9.08
N LEU A 29 5.15 -9.57 -8.97
CA LEU A 29 4.57 -8.40 -8.30
C LEU A 29 4.93 -8.37 -6.80
N GLY A 30 5.03 -9.53 -6.16
CA GLY A 30 5.56 -9.63 -4.80
C GLY A 30 7.00 -9.16 -4.72
N GLN A 31 7.89 -9.61 -5.61
CA GLN A 31 9.29 -9.14 -5.63
C GLN A 31 9.37 -7.63 -5.89
N ARG A 32 8.58 -7.10 -6.83
CA ARG A 32 8.49 -5.66 -7.11
C ARG A 32 8.04 -4.87 -5.89
N LEU A 33 7.10 -5.40 -5.09
CA LEU A 33 6.69 -4.77 -3.84
C LEU A 33 7.87 -4.64 -2.87
N PHE A 34 8.66 -5.70 -2.66
CA PHE A 34 9.80 -5.63 -1.75
C PHE A 34 10.91 -4.70 -2.27
N GLN A 35 11.14 -4.65 -3.59
CA GLN A 35 12.03 -3.67 -4.20
C GLN A 35 11.54 -2.24 -3.97
N PHE A 36 10.23 -1.99 -4.16
CA PHE A 36 9.59 -0.71 -3.87
C PHE A 36 9.79 -0.31 -2.40
N LEU A 37 9.51 -1.21 -1.44
CA LEU A 37 9.67 -0.95 -0.02
C LEU A 37 11.14 -0.68 0.35
N GLN A 38 12.09 -1.44 -0.20
CA GLN A 38 13.52 -1.17 0.00
C GLN A 38 13.94 0.19 -0.51
N ALA A 39 13.40 0.63 -1.65
CA ALA A 39 13.77 1.90 -2.24
C ALA A 39 13.18 3.12 -1.50
N LEU A 40 12.25 2.93 -0.56
CA LEU A 40 11.76 4.02 0.28
C LEU A 40 12.89 4.64 1.13
N GLN A 41 12.98 5.96 1.17
CA GLN A 41 13.92 6.65 2.04
C GLN A 41 13.41 6.73 3.48
N VAL A 42 14.31 7.05 4.41
CA VAL A 42 13.91 7.35 5.80
C VAL A 42 13.03 8.61 5.77
N GLY A 43 11.80 8.50 6.27
CA GLY A 43 10.82 9.58 6.26
C GLY A 43 9.77 9.48 5.16
N ASP A 44 9.94 8.60 4.17
CA ASP A 44 8.87 8.31 3.21
C ASP A 44 7.65 7.70 3.93
N VAL A 45 6.47 8.25 3.63
CA VAL A 45 5.20 7.82 4.21
C VAL A 45 4.31 7.20 3.13
N LEU A 46 3.86 5.97 3.35
CA LEU A 46 2.83 5.34 2.54
C LEU A 46 1.46 5.59 3.14
N TYR A 47 0.57 6.18 2.36
CA TYR A 47 -0.82 6.44 2.71
C TYR A 47 -1.73 5.39 2.10
N THR A 48 -2.67 4.85 2.86
CA THR A 48 -3.83 4.19 2.24
C THR A 48 -4.77 5.25 1.68
N THR A 49 -4.70 5.51 0.37
CA THR A 49 -5.52 6.55 -0.28
C THR A 49 -6.94 6.10 -0.60
N LYS A 50 -7.13 4.80 -0.86
CA LYS A 50 -8.44 4.19 -1.09
C LYS A 50 -8.48 2.78 -0.52
N ALA A 51 -9.65 2.39 0.00
CA ALA A 51 -9.92 1.02 0.41
C ALA A 51 -11.39 0.66 0.18
N SER A 52 -11.66 -0.56 -0.29
CA SER A 52 -13.01 -1.11 -0.44
C SER A 52 -13.40 -2.03 0.71
N TYR A 53 -12.83 -1.83 1.90
CA TYR A 53 -13.12 -2.56 3.13
C TYR A 53 -13.12 -1.61 4.33
N PRO A 54 -13.89 -1.91 5.40
CA PRO A 54 -13.86 -1.10 6.61
C PRO A 54 -12.45 -1.08 7.21
N GLN A 55 -11.90 0.11 7.39
CA GLN A 55 -10.75 0.29 8.27
C GLN A 55 -11.29 0.17 9.70
N ARG A 56 -10.96 -0.92 10.41
CA ARG A 56 -11.61 -1.36 11.67
C ARG A 56 -11.48 -0.39 12.87
N GLN A 57 -10.97 0.82 12.66
CA GLN A 57 -11.02 1.93 13.59
C GLN A 57 -11.80 3.07 12.88
N SER A 58 -13.09 3.24 13.20
CA SER A 58 -14.03 4.08 12.44
C SER A 58 -13.82 5.60 12.55
N ARG A 59 -12.61 6.02 12.93
CA ARG A 59 -12.19 7.42 13.08
C ARG A 59 -10.88 7.71 12.37
N VAL A 60 -10.38 6.75 11.58
CA VAL A 60 -9.07 6.87 10.94
C VAL A 60 -9.21 7.63 9.64
N ASP A 61 -8.82 8.91 9.65
CA ASP A 61 -8.83 9.76 8.47
C ASP A 61 -7.66 9.40 7.53
N CYS A 62 -6.54 8.92 8.10
CA CYS A 62 -5.34 8.54 7.37
C CYS A 62 -4.66 7.33 8.02
N VAL A 63 -4.39 6.29 7.22
CA VAL A 63 -3.48 5.22 7.60
C VAL A 63 -2.12 5.50 6.96
N MET A 64 -1.15 5.85 7.79
CA MET A 64 0.23 6.15 7.39
C MET A 64 1.11 4.96 7.74
N ARG A 65 2.10 4.66 6.89
CA ARG A 65 3.12 3.64 7.16
C ARG A 65 4.50 4.18 6.86
N THR A 66 5.41 4.03 7.81
CA THR A 66 6.83 4.35 7.62
C THR A 66 7.66 3.08 7.68
N LYS A 67 8.65 2.95 6.80
CA LYS A 67 9.55 1.80 6.81
C LYS A 67 10.47 1.86 8.01
N THR A 68 10.60 0.71 8.69
CA THR A 68 11.60 0.51 9.75
C THR A 68 12.72 -0.42 9.30
N VAL A 69 12.37 -1.55 8.66
CA VAL A 69 13.32 -2.54 8.12
C VAL A 69 12.76 -3.08 6.82
N SER A 70 13.60 -3.35 5.82
CA SER A 70 13.19 -4.10 4.62
C SER A 70 14.37 -4.85 4.01
N ASP A 71 14.16 -6.11 3.67
CA ASP A 71 15.01 -6.94 2.81
C ASP A 71 14.18 -7.52 1.65
N ASN A 72 14.71 -8.49 0.89
CA ASN A 72 14.05 -9.04 -0.31
C ASN A 72 12.84 -9.94 -0.02
N THR A 73 12.63 -10.30 1.24
CA THR A 73 11.67 -11.30 1.71
C THR A 73 10.83 -10.82 2.89
N VAL A 74 11.33 -9.89 3.69
CA VAL A 74 10.68 -9.37 4.89
C VAL A 74 10.76 -7.85 4.92
N ALA A 75 9.63 -7.19 5.19
CA ALA A 75 9.57 -5.76 5.41
C ALA A 75 8.77 -5.48 6.68
N ARG A 76 9.21 -4.51 7.47
CA ARG A 76 8.56 -4.07 8.69
C ARG A 76 8.22 -2.60 8.57
N LEU A 77 6.93 -2.29 8.68
CA LEU A 77 6.42 -0.92 8.64
C LEU A 77 5.80 -0.56 9.99
N CYS A 78 5.99 0.67 10.42
CA CYS A 78 5.23 1.25 11.52
C CYS A 78 3.98 1.90 10.94
N MET A 79 2.81 1.35 11.25
CA MET A 79 1.53 1.94 10.89
C MET A 79 1.10 2.92 11.99
N GLN A 80 0.74 4.13 11.58
CA GLN A 80 0.09 5.10 12.44
C GLN A 80 -1.29 5.41 11.85
N THR A 81 -2.30 5.39 12.70
CA THR A 81 -3.65 5.80 12.34
C THR A 81 -3.90 7.19 12.92
N ASN A 82 -4.20 8.17 12.07
CA ASN A 82 -4.63 9.47 12.56
C ASN A 82 -6.13 9.36 12.88
N ILE A 83 -6.46 9.36 14.17
CA ILE A 83 -7.83 9.31 14.65
C ILE A 83 -8.35 10.74 14.68
N ASN A 84 -9.54 11.01 14.14
CA ASN A 84 -10.23 12.29 14.27
C ASN A 84 -10.74 12.50 15.72
N SER A 85 -9.79 12.57 16.65
CA SER A 85 -9.96 12.81 18.07
C SER A 85 -8.67 13.43 18.58
N ARG A 86 -8.68 14.75 18.75
CA ARG A 86 -7.52 15.55 19.21
C ARG A 86 -6.92 15.08 20.55
N ARG A 87 -7.62 14.24 21.30
CA ARG A 87 -7.24 13.78 22.64
C ARG A 87 -6.62 12.37 22.67
N LEU A 88 -6.67 11.63 21.57
CA LEU A 88 -6.09 10.28 21.52
C LEU A 88 -4.81 10.30 20.70
N PRO A 89 -3.63 10.00 21.30
CA PRO A 89 -2.40 9.92 20.54
C PRO A 89 -2.52 8.81 19.48
N PRO A 90 -1.87 8.97 18.31
CA PRO A 90 -1.80 7.91 17.31
C PRO A 90 -1.26 6.63 17.96
N PHE A 91 -1.88 5.49 17.68
CA PHE A 91 -1.40 4.21 18.20
C PHE A 91 -0.46 3.58 17.17
N PRO A 92 0.87 3.60 17.37
CA PRO A 92 1.80 2.98 16.45
C PRO A 92 1.67 1.46 16.51
N MET A 93 1.46 0.83 15.36
CA MET A 93 1.39 -0.62 15.22
C MET A 93 2.51 -1.12 14.32
N LYS A 94 3.23 -2.15 14.75
CA LYS A 94 4.24 -2.80 13.91
C LYS A 94 3.57 -3.82 12.99
N LEU A 95 3.68 -3.58 11.69
CA LEU A 95 3.28 -4.50 10.63
C LEU A 95 4.52 -5.19 10.06
N SER A 96 4.40 -6.48 9.82
CA SER A 96 5.39 -7.28 9.11
C SER A 96 4.79 -7.83 7.83
N TYR A 97 5.51 -7.68 6.74
CA TYR A 97 5.20 -8.22 5.43
C TYR A 97 6.21 -9.32 5.11
N ARG A 98 5.74 -10.49 4.70
CA ARG A 98 6.61 -11.58 4.26
C ARG A 98 6.20 -12.07 2.89
N ARG A 99 7.17 -12.13 1.99
CA ARG A 99 7.00 -12.72 0.66
C ARG A 99 6.67 -14.19 0.81
N THR A 100 5.69 -14.67 0.06
CA THR A 100 5.41 -16.11 -0.02
C THR A 100 6.15 -16.72 -1.22
N SER A 101 6.17 -18.05 -1.32
CA SER A 101 6.63 -18.74 -2.52
C SER A 101 5.72 -18.49 -3.73
N ASN A 102 4.46 -18.09 -3.48
CA ASN A 102 3.54 -17.65 -4.52
C ASN A 102 3.85 -16.20 -4.88
N GLY A 103 4.37 -16.00 -6.10
CA GLY A 103 5.11 -14.80 -6.51
C GLY A 103 4.43 -13.46 -6.25
N ASP A 104 3.09 -13.40 -6.27
CA ASP A 104 2.32 -12.16 -6.12
C ASP A 104 1.59 -12.07 -4.77
N VAL A 105 1.76 -13.07 -3.91
CA VAL A 105 1.10 -13.16 -2.62
C VAL A 105 2.09 -12.84 -1.50
N VAL A 106 1.64 -11.99 -0.58
CA VAL A 106 2.40 -11.51 0.56
C VAL A 106 1.55 -11.69 1.81
N THR A 107 2.15 -12.12 2.90
CA THR A 107 1.47 -12.15 4.21
C THR A 107 1.75 -10.86 4.96
N GLU A 108 0.71 -10.24 5.49
CA GLU A 108 0.78 -9.11 6.41
C GLU A 108 0.43 -9.60 7.81
N GLY A 109 1.22 -9.27 8.82
CA GLY A 109 0.98 -9.65 10.20
C GLY A 109 1.26 -8.51 11.15
N LEU A 110 0.35 -8.30 12.09
CA LEU A 110 0.56 -7.47 13.27
C LEU A 110 1.41 -8.24 14.29
N SER A 111 2.33 -7.55 14.99
CA SER A 111 3.21 -8.19 15.97
C SER A 111 2.50 -9.05 17.03
N SER A 112 1.24 -8.73 17.36
CA SER A 112 0.41 -9.45 18.33
C SER A 112 -1.02 -9.69 17.83
N GLY A 113 -1.22 -9.76 16.51
CA GLY A 113 -2.56 -9.71 15.92
C GLY A 113 -2.80 -10.66 14.74
N PRO A 114 -3.98 -10.53 14.10
CA PRO A 114 -4.35 -11.38 12.98
C PRO A 114 -3.37 -11.23 11.81
N ARG A 115 -3.26 -12.30 11.02
CA ARG A 115 -2.51 -12.33 9.77
C ARG A 115 -3.47 -12.19 8.61
N ASN A 116 -3.09 -11.35 7.66
CA ASN A 116 -3.79 -11.15 6.40
C ASN A 116 -2.94 -11.70 5.24
N THR A 117 -3.62 -12.14 4.19
CA THR A 117 -3.07 -12.53 2.90
C THR A 117 -3.38 -11.43 1.91
N LEU A 118 -2.32 -10.80 1.40
CA LEU A 118 -2.39 -9.77 0.38
C LEU A 118 -2.03 -10.39 -0.97
N THR A 119 -2.87 -10.18 -1.97
CA THR A 119 -2.52 -10.41 -3.38
C THR A 119 -2.21 -9.07 -4.01
N ILE A 120 -1.02 -8.94 -4.57
CA ILE A 120 -0.55 -7.72 -5.23
C ILE A 120 -0.99 -7.74 -6.69
N HIS A 121 -1.62 -6.66 -7.13
CA HIS A 121 -2.11 -6.51 -8.51
C HIS A 121 -1.29 -5.51 -9.32
N TYR A 122 -0.66 -4.54 -8.63
CA TYR A 122 0.13 -3.52 -9.27
C TYR A 122 1.16 -2.93 -8.30
N VAL A 123 2.36 -2.66 -8.80
CA VAL A 123 3.42 -1.94 -8.07
C VAL A 123 4.09 -1.00 -9.06
N ASP A 124 4.14 0.27 -8.68
CA ASP A 124 4.88 1.33 -9.35
C ASP A 124 5.66 2.12 -8.29
N GLN A 125 6.38 3.16 -8.72
CA GLN A 125 7.31 3.94 -7.89
C GLN A 125 6.63 4.72 -6.78
N THR A 126 5.33 4.96 -6.91
CA THR A 126 4.55 5.76 -5.96
C THR A 126 3.22 5.14 -5.58
N CYS A 127 2.92 3.94 -6.08
CA CYS A 127 1.59 3.34 -5.98
C CYS A 127 1.65 1.81 -5.88
N VAL A 128 0.84 1.24 -4.99
CA VAL A 128 0.64 -0.21 -4.85
C VAL A 128 -0.85 -0.49 -4.80
N VAL A 129 -1.31 -1.45 -5.61
CA VAL A 129 -2.70 -1.94 -5.58
C VAL A 129 -2.70 -3.39 -5.14
N TYR A 130 -3.55 -3.71 -4.17
CA TYR A 130 -3.62 -5.04 -3.56
C TYR A 130 -5.05 -5.41 -3.18
N SER A 131 -5.29 -6.70 -2.97
CA SER A 131 -6.49 -7.21 -2.31
C SER A 131 -6.16 -8.00 -1.05
N VAL A 132 -7.04 -7.96 -0.05
CA VAL A 132 -6.89 -8.64 1.23
C VAL A 132 -7.95 -9.71 1.37
N LYS A 133 -7.55 -10.97 1.62
CA LYS A 133 -8.46 -12.11 1.63
C LYS A 133 -9.38 -12.14 2.85
N GLU A 134 -8.86 -11.79 4.02
CA GLU A 134 -9.50 -11.95 5.32
C GLU A 134 -10.42 -10.77 5.69
N LEU A 135 -10.44 -9.72 4.86
CA LEU A 135 -11.26 -8.53 5.08
C LEU A 135 -12.56 -8.60 4.29
N LYS A 136 -13.65 -8.23 4.96
CA LYS A 136 -14.96 -8.13 4.33
C LYS A 136 -15.00 -6.87 3.44
N PRO A 137 -15.36 -6.99 2.15
CA PRO A 137 -15.53 -5.84 1.28
C PRO A 137 -16.74 -5.00 1.71
N LEU A 138 -16.73 -3.71 1.38
CA LEU A 138 -17.87 -2.80 1.53
C LEU A 138 -18.99 -3.15 0.54
N THR A 139 -18.64 -3.62 -0.66
CA THR A 139 -19.59 -4.07 -1.68
C THR A 139 -19.69 -5.59 -1.65
N SER A 140 -20.91 -6.12 -1.57
CA SER A 140 -21.14 -7.57 -1.59
C SER A 140 -20.58 -8.22 -2.86
N SER A 141 -20.09 -9.45 -2.74
CA SER A 141 -19.53 -10.25 -3.85
C SER A 141 -18.31 -9.62 -4.57
N LYS A 142 -17.66 -8.62 -3.97
CA LYS A 142 -16.40 -8.03 -4.47
C LYS A 142 -15.22 -8.44 -3.58
N LYS A 143 -13.99 -8.14 -4.02
CA LYS A 143 -12.80 -8.29 -3.17
C LYS A 143 -12.59 -7.04 -2.31
N ALA A 144 -12.07 -7.23 -1.12
CA ALA A 144 -11.52 -6.14 -0.31
C ALA A 144 -10.19 -5.71 -0.93
N CYS A 145 -10.10 -4.49 -1.42
CA CYS A 145 -8.95 -3.94 -2.13
C CYS A 145 -8.46 -2.66 -1.46
N GLY A 146 -7.18 -2.36 -1.59
CA GLY A 146 -6.56 -1.14 -1.11
C GLY A 146 -5.56 -0.58 -2.10
N ILE A 147 -5.32 0.73 -1.97
CA ILE A 147 -4.28 1.44 -2.70
C ILE A 147 -3.37 2.13 -1.70
N TRP A 148 -2.08 1.86 -1.79
CA TRP A 148 -1.05 2.66 -1.11
C TRP A 148 -0.45 3.67 -2.06
N SER A 149 -0.21 4.89 -1.59
CA SER A 149 0.53 5.90 -2.34
C SER A 149 1.48 6.71 -1.47
N LEU A 150 2.55 7.23 -2.07
CA LEU A 150 3.48 8.18 -1.43
C LEU A 150 2.92 9.61 -1.35
N LYS A 151 1.88 9.93 -2.11
CA LYS A 151 1.21 11.23 -2.04
C LYS A 151 0.09 11.17 -1.00
N SER A 152 0.02 12.21 -0.16
CA SER A 152 -0.97 12.32 0.92
C SER A 152 -2.40 12.37 0.39
N CYS A 153 -3.34 11.94 1.24
CA CYS A 153 -4.78 12.11 1.04
C CYS A 153 -5.20 13.57 1.01
#